data_AF-A0A969R623-F1
#
_entry.id   AF-A0A969R623-F1
#
_cell.length_a   1.000
_cell.length_b   1.000
_cell.length_c   1.000
_cell.angle_alpha   90.00
_cell.angle_beta   90.00
_cell.angle_gamma   90.00
#
_symmetry.space_group_name_H-M   'P 1'
#
loop_
_entity.id
_entity.type
_entity.pdbx_description
1 polymer ?
#
loop_
_entity_poly.entity_id
_entity_poly.type
_entity_poly.pdbx_seq_one_letter_code
_entity_poly.pdbx_strand_id
1 'polypeptide(L)'
;MDAEELILLYQQGDRDFSRANLSQIQILQAELVNIDFSRTELDWANFSGTNLTDANFSRANLSNARLIKTNMARVNLNSADLAGADLSWANLENASLARVDLSDANLSQSFFCGANLADADLSEANLSRANLSGANLSRANLSGANLTGVDLSGADFTRADLSEANFTDADLSFASFNRADLSGCSLRQSNLEQASLQGANLRSANLRSAILAGAVLKDTDRSNSSLATISQLSLSNMRQDNKIDFGSANLQGAKLQGVNLQNANFRFALLFKATLEKVNLESASLVDVYLRGANLRGANLKGSILSGVNWKGTVMPDGTTHP
;
A
#
# COMPACT_ATOMS: atom_id res chain seq x y z
N MET A 1 38.30 0.61 -11.87
CA MET A 1 37.87 -0.13 -13.06
C MET A 1 36.89 0.75 -13.79
N ASP A 2 37.05 0.94 -15.09
CA ASP A 2 36.11 1.68 -15.92
C ASP A 2 35.08 0.73 -16.58
N ALA A 3 34.14 1.29 -17.33
CA ALA A 3 33.07 0.52 -17.97
C ALA A 3 33.59 -0.43 -19.07
N GLU A 4 34.62 -0.03 -19.82
CA GLU A 4 35.18 -0.85 -20.90
C GLU A 4 35.90 -2.07 -20.33
N GLU A 5 36.70 -1.87 -19.27
CA GLU A 5 37.38 -2.93 -18.54
C GLU A 5 36.38 -3.93 -17.93
N LEU A 6 35.32 -3.44 -17.29
CA LEU A 6 34.27 -4.30 -16.72
C LEU A 6 33.59 -5.14 -17.80
N ILE A 7 33.17 -4.51 -18.91
CA ILE A 7 32.49 -5.20 -20.01
C ILE A 7 33.42 -6.25 -20.63
N LEU A 8 34.71 -5.94 -20.79
CA LEU A 8 35.70 -6.87 -21.31
C LEU A 8 35.85 -8.10 -20.40
N LEU A 9 35.99 -7.90 -19.08
CA LEU A 9 36.09 -8.99 -18.11
C LEU A 9 34.81 -9.83 -18.10
N TYR A 10 33.64 -9.19 -18.17
CA TYR A 10 32.36 -9.88 -18.27
C TYR A 10 32.27 -10.75 -19.55
N GLN A 11 32.72 -10.23 -20.70
CA GLN A 11 32.77 -10.98 -21.96
C GLN A 11 33.76 -12.16 -21.90
N GLN A 12 34.80 -12.07 -21.08
CA GLN A 12 35.76 -13.15 -20.82
C GLN A 12 35.23 -14.22 -19.84
N GLY A 13 34.02 -14.02 -19.30
CA GLY A 13 33.35 -14.97 -18.42
C GLY A 13 33.41 -14.59 -16.94
N ASP A 14 34.03 -13.48 -16.58
CA ASP A 14 33.98 -12.99 -15.21
C ASP A 14 32.56 -12.54 -14.87
N ARG A 15 32.13 -12.84 -13.65
CA ARG A 15 30.82 -12.44 -13.12
C ARG A 15 30.95 -11.81 -11.74
N ASP A 16 32.08 -11.97 -11.06
CA ASP A 16 32.26 -11.48 -9.70
C ASP A 16 32.94 -10.11 -9.71
N PHE A 17 32.10 -9.09 -9.57
CA PHE A 17 32.54 -7.71 -9.37
C PHE A 17 32.17 -7.25 -7.96
N SER A 18 31.94 -8.17 -7.03
CA SER A 18 31.52 -7.86 -5.68
C SER A 18 32.56 -6.99 -4.97
N ARG A 19 32.09 -6.06 -4.13
CA ARG A 19 32.94 -5.10 -3.37
C ARG A 19 33.80 -4.15 -4.21
N ALA A 20 33.67 -4.15 -5.53
CA ALA A 20 34.32 -3.17 -6.37
C ALA A 20 33.78 -1.76 -6.08
N ASN A 21 34.65 -0.76 -6.21
CA ASN A 21 34.24 0.63 -6.28
C ASN A 21 34.04 1.01 -7.75
N LEU A 22 32.78 1.22 -8.10
CA LEU A 22 32.28 1.54 -9.44
C LEU A 22 31.32 2.75 -9.36
N SER A 23 31.54 3.64 -8.38
CA SER A 23 30.81 4.90 -8.27
C SER A 23 30.86 5.65 -9.60
N GLN A 24 29.72 6.23 -9.99
CA GLN A 24 29.55 7.01 -11.23
C GLN A 24 29.79 6.23 -12.53
N ILE A 25 29.96 4.90 -12.51
CA ILE A 25 30.19 4.12 -13.72
C ILE A 25 29.03 4.28 -14.71
N GLN A 26 29.35 4.33 -16.01
CA GLN A 26 28.37 4.51 -17.09
C GLN A 26 28.30 3.25 -17.94
N ILE A 27 27.25 2.44 -17.75
CA ILE A 27 27.00 1.21 -18.50
C ILE A 27 25.57 1.27 -19.04
N LEU A 28 25.44 1.66 -20.30
CA LEU A 28 24.14 1.87 -20.94
C LEU A 28 23.84 0.74 -21.91
N GLN A 29 22.60 0.23 -21.88
CA GLN A 29 22.10 -0.72 -22.88
C GLN A 29 23.00 -1.97 -23.05
N ALA A 30 23.65 -2.41 -21.97
CA ALA A 30 24.51 -3.58 -21.98
C ALA A 30 23.76 -4.85 -21.57
N GLU A 31 24.36 -6.01 -21.81
CA GLU A 31 23.85 -7.32 -21.41
C GLU A 31 24.72 -7.89 -20.28
N LEU A 32 24.28 -7.72 -19.03
CA LEU A 32 25.01 -8.09 -17.81
C LEU A 32 24.20 -9.08 -16.94
N VAL A 33 23.62 -10.09 -17.58
CA VAL A 33 22.80 -11.14 -16.93
C VAL A 33 23.66 -11.98 -15.97
N ASN A 34 23.11 -12.30 -14.79
CA ASN A 34 23.78 -13.08 -13.72
C ASN A 34 25.09 -12.44 -13.19
N ILE A 35 25.29 -11.13 -13.34
CA ILE A 35 26.47 -10.46 -12.77
C ILE A 35 26.34 -10.32 -11.25
N ASP A 36 27.43 -10.51 -10.51
CA ASP A 36 27.51 -10.28 -9.07
C ASP A 36 28.14 -8.92 -8.78
N PHE A 37 27.29 -7.99 -8.39
CA PHE A 37 27.61 -6.68 -7.86
C PHE A 37 27.27 -6.59 -6.36
N SER A 38 27.34 -7.69 -5.61
CA SER A 38 27.05 -7.63 -4.17
C SER A 38 28.07 -6.78 -3.43
N ARG A 39 27.58 -5.94 -2.51
CA ARG A 39 28.41 -5.03 -1.70
C ARG A 39 29.28 -4.04 -2.50
N THR A 40 28.94 -3.75 -3.75
CA THR A 40 29.67 -2.76 -4.55
C THR A 40 29.28 -1.34 -4.19
N GLU A 41 30.19 -0.40 -4.43
CA GLU A 41 29.85 1.03 -4.49
C GLU A 41 29.47 1.36 -5.94
N LEU A 42 28.23 1.75 -6.16
CA LEU A 42 27.59 2.10 -7.43
C LEU A 42 26.74 3.38 -7.27
N ASP A 43 27.05 4.21 -6.28
CA ASP A 43 26.41 5.51 -6.11
C ASP A 43 26.59 6.33 -7.39
N TRP A 44 25.52 6.98 -7.84
CA TRP A 44 25.48 7.74 -9.10
C TRP A 44 25.80 6.94 -10.38
N ALA A 45 25.87 5.61 -10.32
CA ALA A 45 26.06 4.77 -11.49
C ALA A 45 24.87 4.89 -12.44
N ASN A 46 25.11 4.63 -13.72
CA ASN A 46 24.07 4.66 -14.74
C ASN A 46 24.02 3.33 -15.48
N PHE A 47 22.94 2.60 -15.27
CA PHE A 47 22.61 1.33 -15.88
C PHE A 47 21.39 1.40 -16.80
N SER A 48 21.04 2.60 -17.28
CA SER A 48 19.79 2.81 -18.01
C SER A 48 19.73 1.93 -19.26
N GLY A 49 18.62 1.18 -19.41
CA GLY A 49 18.38 0.25 -20.51
C GLY A 49 19.21 -1.03 -20.48
N THR A 50 20.05 -1.24 -19.47
CA THR A 50 20.88 -2.45 -19.33
C THR A 50 20.03 -3.64 -18.88
N ASN A 51 20.37 -4.83 -19.37
CA ASN A 51 19.80 -6.08 -18.90
C ASN A 51 20.63 -6.64 -17.74
N LEU A 52 20.07 -6.58 -16.54
CA LEU A 52 20.60 -7.07 -15.27
C LEU A 52 19.72 -8.19 -14.70
N THR A 53 19.04 -8.93 -15.57
CA THR A 53 18.23 -10.09 -15.17
C THR A 53 19.10 -11.06 -14.35
N ASP A 54 18.54 -11.57 -13.25
CA ASP A 54 19.20 -12.50 -12.32
C ASP A 54 20.52 -11.96 -11.68
N ALA A 55 20.80 -10.66 -11.77
CA ALA A 55 21.98 -10.06 -11.15
C ALA A 55 21.86 -10.02 -9.61
N ASN A 56 23.01 -9.97 -8.94
CA ASN A 56 23.10 -9.85 -7.48
C ASN A 56 23.65 -8.48 -7.10
N PHE A 57 22.83 -7.63 -6.49
CA PHE A 57 23.19 -6.33 -5.93
C PHE A 57 23.00 -6.31 -4.41
N SER A 58 22.94 -7.47 -3.75
CA SER A 58 22.67 -7.51 -2.31
C SER A 58 23.71 -6.69 -1.54
N ARG A 59 23.22 -5.77 -0.70
CA ARG A 59 24.04 -4.83 0.08
C ARG A 59 24.91 -3.88 -0.75
N ALA A 60 24.65 -3.72 -2.04
CA ALA A 60 25.30 -2.69 -2.85
C ALA A 60 24.78 -1.30 -2.47
N ASN A 61 25.62 -0.30 -2.66
CA ASN A 61 25.22 1.11 -2.62
C ASN A 61 24.93 1.57 -4.05
N LEU A 62 23.67 1.81 -4.36
CA LEU A 62 23.12 2.30 -5.62
C LEU A 62 22.40 3.64 -5.40
N SER A 63 22.73 4.36 -4.33
CA SER A 63 22.11 5.65 -4.03
C SER A 63 22.29 6.62 -5.21
N ASN A 64 21.21 7.31 -5.57
CA ASN A 64 21.17 8.23 -6.72
C ASN A 64 21.51 7.59 -8.09
N ALA A 65 21.54 6.27 -8.20
CA ALA A 65 21.82 5.60 -9.47
C ALA A 65 20.67 5.79 -10.47
N ARG A 66 21.00 5.71 -11.76
CA ARG A 66 20.04 5.76 -12.88
C ARG A 66 19.84 4.37 -13.47
N LEU A 67 18.67 3.80 -13.23
CA LEU A 67 18.23 2.45 -13.64
C LEU A 67 16.99 2.54 -14.54
N ILE A 68 16.89 3.61 -15.32
CA ILE A 68 15.72 3.91 -16.16
C ILE A 68 15.59 2.83 -17.24
N LYS A 69 14.41 2.22 -17.35
CA LYS A 69 14.12 1.13 -18.33
C LYS A 69 15.08 -0.06 -18.23
N THR A 70 15.75 -0.23 -17.10
CA THR A 70 16.65 -1.36 -16.86
C THR A 70 15.82 -2.62 -16.65
N ASN A 71 16.24 -3.75 -17.24
CA ASN A 71 15.62 -5.04 -16.97
C ASN A 71 16.33 -5.70 -15.79
N MET A 72 15.68 -5.71 -14.63
CA MET A 72 16.16 -6.27 -13.37
C MET A 72 15.25 -7.40 -12.87
N ALA A 73 14.62 -8.14 -13.78
CA ALA A 73 13.78 -9.28 -13.41
C ALA A 73 14.58 -10.28 -12.57
N ARG A 74 13.98 -10.75 -11.47
CA ARG A 74 14.58 -11.70 -10.50
C ARG A 74 15.91 -11.24 -9.88
N VAL A 75 16.22 -9.94 -9.94
CA VAL A 75 17.41 -9.39 -9.29
C VAL A 75 17.36 -9.60 -7.77
N ASN A 76 18.53 -9.76 -7.14
CA ASN A 76 18.67 -9.73 -5.69
C ASN A 76 19.20 -8.35 -5.23
N LEU A 77 18.31 -7.52 -4.70
CA LEU A 77 18.60 -6.19 -4.11
C LEU A 77 18.43 -6.19 -2.57
N ASN A 78 18.43 -7.36 -1.93
CA ASN A 78 18.21 -7.44 -0.49
C ASN A 78 19.23 -6.58 0.27
N SER A 79 18.72 -5.69 1.12
CA SER A 79 19.52 -4.75 1.93
C SER A 79 20.44 -3.84 1.13
N ALA A 80 20.16 -3.61 -0.16
CA ALA A 80 20.84 -2.58 -0.95
C ALA A 80 20.32 -1.18 -0.60
N ASP A 81 21.13 -0.17 -0.86
CA ASP A 81 20.75 1.23 -0.76
C ASP A 81 20.45 1.77 -2.16
N LEU A 82 19.21 2.17 -2.42
CA LEU A 82 18.74 2.81 -3.66
C LEU A 82 18.07 4.16 -3.35
N ALA A 83 18.43 4.80 -2.23
CA ALA A 83 17.87 6.09 -1.86
C ALA A 83 18.08 7.11 -2.99
N GLY A 84 17.01 7.81 -3.39
CA GLY A 84 17.00 8.79 -4.46
C GLY A 84 17.30 8.25 -5.88
N ALA A 85 17.38 6.93 -6.08
CA ALA A 85 17.63 6.35 -7.39
C ALA A 85 16.45 6.54 -8.35
N ASP A 86 16.73 6.60 -9.66
CA ASP A 86 15.71 6.63 -10.71
C ASP A 86 15.56 5.25 -11.36
N LEU A 87 14.53 4.52 -10.95
CA LEU A 87 14.12 3.23 -11.50
C LEU A 87 12.86 3.36 -12.37
N SER A 88 12.56 4.56 -12.88
CA SER A 88 11.37 4.74 -13.70
C SER A 88 11.39 3.79 -14.91
N TRP A 89 10.25 3.15 -15.16
CA TRP A 89 10.09 2.12 -16.21
C TRP A 89 10.96 0.86 -16.05
N ALA A 90 11.65 0.66 -14.93
CA ALA A 90 12.43 -0.55 -14.70
C ALA A 90 11.54 -1.79 -14.56
N ASN A 91 12.06 -2.94 -14.97
CA ASN A 91 11.41 -4.22 -14.72
C ASN A 91 12.07 -4.91 -13.52
N LEU A 92 11.35 -5.05 -12.41
CA LEU A 92 11.73 -5.69 -11.15
C LEU A 92 10.79 -6.87 -10.82
N GLU A 93 10.20 -7.48 -11.84
CA GLU A 93 9.32 -8.65 -11.68
C GLU A 93 10.04 -9.77 -10.91
N ASN A 94 9.37 -10.31 -9.88
CA ASN A 94 9.90 -11.34 -8.99
C ASN A 94 11.26 -10.99 -8.32
N ALA A 95 11.62 -9.71 -8.22
CA ALA A 95 12.84 -9.28 -7.56
C ALA A 95 12.80 -9.51 -6.03
N SER A 96 13.97 -9.76 -5.44
CA SER A 96 14.16 -9.80 -3.99
C SER A 96 14.67 -8.45 -3.49
N LEU A 97 13.82 -7.71 -2.78
CA LEU A 97 14.03 -6.33 -2.31
C LEU A 97 13.83 -6.22 -0.79
N ALA A 98 14.02 -7.30 -0.04
CA ALA A 98 13.77 -7.27 1.40
C ALA A 98 14.78 -6.34 2.08
N ARG A 99 14.27 -5.41 2.90
CA ARG A 99 15.06 -4.39 3.61
C ARG A 99 15.85 -3.46 2.69
N VAL A 100 15.44 -3.31 1.43
CA VAL A 100 16.04 -2.31 0.54
C VAL A 100 15.67 -0.91 1.02
N ASP A 101 16.58 0.04 0.86
CA ASP A 101 16.26 1.47 0.98
C ASP A 101 15.92 2.02 -0.41
N LEU A 102 14.68 2.46 -0.60
CA LEU A 102 14.14 3.12 -1.79
C LEU A 102 13.53 4.48 -1.40
N SER A 103 13.94 5.05 -0.26
CA SER A 103 13.49 6.38 0.16
C SER A 103 13.78 7.42 -0.93
N ASP A 104 12.82 8.31 -1.18
CA ASP A 104 12.86 9.35 -2.22
C ASP A 104 13.08 8.82 -3.67
N ALA A 105 13.02 7.51 -3.92
CA ALA A 105 13.29 6.94 -5.24
C ALA A 105 12.17 7.24 -6.24
N ASN A 106 12.54 7.41 -7.52
CA ASN A 106 11.57 7.47 -8.61
C ASN A 106 11.32 6.06 -9.17
N LEU A 107 10.17 5.49 -8.83
CA LEU A 107 9.69 4.17 -9.25
C LEU A 107 8.48 4.30 -10.21
N SER A 108 8.30 5.46 -10.84
CA SER A 108 7.12 5.68 -11.68
C SER A 108 7.11 4.74 -12.89
N GLN A 109 5.95 4.13 -13.15
CA GLN A 109 5.74 3.18 -14.25
C GLN A 109 6.66 1.95 -14.26
N SER A 110 7.28 1.59 -13.14
CA SER A 110 8.05 0.35 -13.01
C SER A 110 7.17 -0.88 -12.78
N PHE A 111 7.72 -2.07 -12.98
CA PHE A 111 7.03 -3.36 -12.82
C PHE A 111 7.65 -4.17 -11.68
N PHE A 112 6.85 -4.61 -10.71
CA PHE A 112 7.25 -5.33 -9.49
C PHE A 112 6.32 -6.51 -9.22
N CYS A 113 5.62 -7.05 -10.23
CA CYS A 113 4.68 -8.14 -10.02
C CYS A 113 5.37 -9.30 -9.27
N GLY A 114 4.79 -9.72 -8.15
CA GLY A 114 5.34 -10.78 -7.29
C GLY A 114 6.66 -10.46 -6.56
N ALA A 115 7.12 -9.21 -6.57
CA ALA A 115 8.36 -8.82 -5.88
C ALA A 115 8.23 -8.89 -4.34
N ASN A 116 9.35 -9.14 -3.67
CA ASN A 116 9.41 -9.17 -2.20
C ASN A 116 10.07 -7.90 -1.65
N LEU A 117 9.26 -6.96 -1.17
CA LEU A 117 9.64 -5.69 -0.55
C LEU A 117 9.43 -5.70 0.98
N ALA A 118 9.46 -6.88 1.61
CA ALA A 118 9.26 -6.98 3.05
C ALA A 118 10.32 -6.18 3.83
N ASP A 119 9.85 -5.42 4.83
CA ASP A 119 10.67 -4.53 5.66
C ASP A 119 11.46 -3.46 4.85
N ALA A 120 11.07 -3.15 3.59
CA ALA A 120 11.71 -2.12 2.77
C ALA A 120 11.33 -0.68 3.20
N ASP A 121 12.21 0.29 2.95
CA ASP A 121 11.89 1.71 3.06
C ASP A 121 11.55 2.27 1.67
N LEU A 122 10.33 2.76 1.48
CA LEU A 122 9.87 3.49 0.30
C LEU A 122 9.23 4.82 0.72
N SER A 123 9.65 5.39 1.85
CA SER A 123 9.16 6.71 2.28
C SER A 123 9.42 7.76 1.21
N GLU A 124 8.41 8.60 0.97
CA GLU A 124 8.43 9.66 -0.05
C GLU A 124 8.68 9.20 -1.50
N ALA A 125 8.72 7.88 -1.76
CA ALA A 125 8.98 7.35 -3.09
C ALA A 125 7.84 7.65 -4.07
N ASN A 126 8.19 7.86 -5.33
CA ASN A 126 7.21 8.04 -6.41
C ASN A 126 6.94 6.71 -7.13
N LEU A 127 5.86 6.03 -6.77
CA LEU A 127 5.38 4.77 -7.35
C LEU A 127 4.22 4.98 -8.34
N SER A 128 4.00 6.21 -8.81
CA SER A 128 2.84 6.52 -9.64
C SER A 128 2.79 5.64 -10.90
N ARG A 129 1.63 5.00 -11.10
CA ARG A 129 1.35 4.08 -12.21
C ARG A 129 2.29 2.86 -12.31
N ALA A 130 3.00 2.52 -11.24
CA ALA A 130 3.73 1.26 -11.17
C ALA A 130 2.77 0.06 -11.09
N ASN A 131 3.28 -1.14 -11.38
CA ASN A 131 2.56 -2.39 -11.14
C ASN A 131 3.27 -3.17 -10.03
N LEU A 132 2.64 -3.29 -8.87
CA LEU A 132 3.06 -4.05 -7.70
C LEU A 132 2.05 -5.16 -7.36
N SER A 133 1.31 -5.66 -8.36
CA SER A 133 0.33 -6.73 -8.15
C SER A 133 0.97 -7.97 -7.51
N GLY A 134 0.33 -8.46 -6.44
CA GLY A 134 0.79 -9.60 -5.64
C GLY A 134 2.12 -9.38 -4.88
N ALA A 135 2.64 -8.15 -4.81
CA ALA A 135 3.89 -7.88 -4.11
C ALA A 135 3.74 -8.05 -2.58
N ASN A 136 4.82 -8.49 -1.92
CA ASN A 136 4.90 -8.52 -0.47
C ASN A 136 5.53 -7.21 0.04
N LEU A 137 4.72 -6.35 0.65
CA LEU A 137 5.09 -5.09 1.28
C LEU A 137 4.90 -5.14 2.81
N SER A 138 4.91 -6.34 3.39
CA SER A 138 4.71 -6.51 4.83
C SER A 138 5.79 -5.76 5.61
N ARG A 139 5.36 -4.96 6.59
CA ARG A 139 6.24 -4.10 7.41
C ARG A 139 7.07 -3.06 6.64
N ALA A 140 6.77 -2.82 5.37
CA ALA A 140 7.43 -1.76 4.62
C ALA A 140 7.00 -0.38 5.13
N ASN A 141 7.89 0.60 4.99
CA ASN A 141 7.58 2.02 5.19
C ASN A 141 7.23 2.64 3.84
N LEU A 142 6.01 3.12 3.65
CA LEU A 142 5.58 3.90 2.49
C LEU A 142 4.97 5.24 2.94
N SER A 143 5.40 5.76 4.08
CA SER A 143 4.93 7.06 4.56
C SER A 143 5.18 8.16 3.51
N GLY A 144 4.18 8.99 3.24
CA GLY A 144 4.24 10.06 2.24
C GLY A 144 4.33 9.61 0.77
N ALA A 145 4.44 8.31 0.48
CA ALA A 145 4.69 7.83 -0.88
C ALA A 145 3.55 8.19 -1.87
N ASN A 146 3.93 8.49 -3.12
CA ASN A 146 2.98 8.73 -4.20
C ASN A 146 2.65 7.43 -4.93
N LEU A 147 1.48 6.89 -4.67
CA LEU A 147 0.93 5.64 -5.22
C LEU A 147 -0.25 5.91 -6.18
N THR A 148 -0.28 7.08 -6.81
CA THR A 148 -1.39 7.47 -7.70
C THR A 148 -1.49 6.52 -8.90
N GLY A 149 -2.65 5.91 -9.11
CA GLY A 149 -2.93 5.02 -10.25
C GLY A 149 -2.09 3.74 -10.27
N VAL A 150 -1.52 3.33 -9.14
CA VAL A 150 -0.74 2.09 -9.02
C VAL A 150 -1.65 0.86 -9.07
N ASP A 151 -1.17 -0.24 -9.64
CA ASP A 151 -1.79 -1.55 -9.47
C ASP A 151 -1.13 -2.28 -8.30
N LEU A 152 -1.89 -2.52 -7.24
CA LEU A 152 -1.53 -3.21 -6.00
C LEU A 152 -2.52 -4.34 -5.70
N SER A 153 -3.18 -4.86 -6.72
CA SER A 153 -4.12 -5.95 -6.57
C SER A 153 -3.45 -7.16 -5.90
N GLY A 154 -4.06 -7.66 -4.83
CA GLY A 154 -3.55 -8.78 -4.04
C GLY A 154 -2.25 -8.53 -3.24
N ALA A 155 -1.78 -7.29 -3.14
CA ALA A 155 -0.56 -6.98 -2.38
C ALA A 155 -0.74 -7.16 -0.85
N ASP A 156 0.34 -7.52 -0.16
CA ASP A 156 0.37 -7.65 1.30
C ASP A 156 1.04 -6.45 1.97
N PHE A 157 0.25 -5.62 2.65
CA PHE A 157 0.67 -4.49 3.47
C PHE A 157 0.59 -4.79 4.97
N THR A 158 0.62 -6.05 5.39
CA THR A 158 0.48 -6.41 6.80
C THR A 158 1.53 -5.67 7.65
N ARG A 159 1.04 -4.84 8.59
CA ARG A 159 1.86 -3.98 9.47
C ARG A 159 2.75 -2.95 8.75
N ALA A 160 2.46 -2.60 7.50
CA ALA A 160 3.14 -1.52 6.81
C ALA A 160 2.77 -0.16 7.42
N ASP A 161 3.68 0.81 7.30
CA ASP A 161 3.38 2.22 7.51
C ASP A 161 3.01 2.83 6.16
N LEU A 162 1.76 3.28 6.02
CA LEU A 162 1.21 3.93 4.83
C LEU A 162 0.67 5.32 5.20
N SER A 163 1.14 5.89 6.32
CA SER A 163 0.69 7.20 6.78
C SER A 163 0.94 8.26 5.71
N GLU A 164 -0.05 9.12 5.49
CA GLU A 164 0.00 10.24 4.53
C GLU A 164 0.22 9.84 3.04
N ALA A 165 0.28 8.55 2.73
CA ALA A 165 0.47 8.06 1.37
C ALA A 165 -0.72 8.40 0.45
N ASN A 166 -0.46 8.56 -0.85
CA ASN A 166 -1.46 8.91 -1.84
C ASN A 166 -1.77 7.75 -2.80
N PHE A 167 -2.86 7.02 -2.54
CA PHE A 167 -3.43 5.94 -3.35
C PHE A 167 -4.55 6.40 -4.28
N THR A 168 -4.59 7.67 -4.69
CA THR A 168 -5.67 8.15 -5.57
C THR A 168 -5.71 7.32 -6.86
N ASP A 169 -6.90 6.85 -7.25
CA ASP A 169 -7.13 6.00 -8.43
C ASP A 169 -6.34 4.65 -8.44
N ALA A 170 -5.81 4.20 -7.29
CA ALA A 170 -5.09 2.92 -7.20
C ALA A 170 -6.04 1.70 -7.27
N ASP A 171 -5.56 0.59 -7.83
CA ASP A 171 -6.19 -0.72 -7.66
C ASP A 171 -5.58 -1.42 -6.44
N LEU A 172 -6.37 -1.59 -5.39
CA LEU A 172 -6.03 -2.25 -4.13
C LEU A 172 -6.94 -3.47 -3.91
N SER A 173 -7.57 -3.99 -4.97
CA SER A 173 -8.51 -5.11 -4.86
C SER A 173 -7.79 -6.32 -4.27
N PHE A 174 -8.46 -7.03 -3.35
CA PHE A 174 -7.90 -8.18 -2.63
C PHE A 174 -6.65 -7.92 -1.78
N ALA A 175 -6.20 -6.68 -1.62
CA ALA A 175 -5.01 -6.36 -0.83
C ALA A 175 -5.25 -6.57 0.68
N SER A 176 -4.17 -6.86 1.42
CA SER A 176 -4.18 -7.04 2.88
C SER A 176 -3.51 -5.87 3.58
N PHE A 177 -4.28 -5.02 4.24
CA PHE A 177 -3.83 -3.92 5.10
C PHE A 177 -3.88 -4.28 6.59
N ASN A 178 -3.78 -5.56 6.92
CA ASN A 178 -3.97 -6.02 8.29
C ASN A 178 -2.96 -5.37 9.24
N ARG A 179 -3.47 -4.61 10.23
CA ARG A 179 -2.66 -3.85 11.19
C ARG A 179 -1.71 -2.81 10.57
N ALA A 180 -1.96 -2.39 9.32
CA ALA A 180 -1.22 -1.29 8.69
C ALA A 180 -1.62 0.06 9.30
N ASP A 181 -0.72 1.04 9.24
CA ASP A 181 -1.07 2.43 9.49
C ASP A 181 -1.47 3.11 8.18
N LEU A 182 -2.73 3.53 8.05
CA LEU A 182 -3.28 4.26 6.90
C LEU A 182 -3.68 5.69 7.31
N SER A 183 -3.12 6.21 8.40
CA SER A 183 -3.55 7.52 8.90
C SER A 183 -3.20 8.64 7.93
N GLY A 184 -4.13 9.55 7.70
CA GLY A 184 -3.95 10.69 6.79
C GLY A 184 -3.83 10.33 5.30
N CYS A 185 -3.87 9.05 4.92
CA CYS A 185 -3.71 8.67 3.52
C CYS A 185 -4.89 9.13 2.64
N SER A 186 -4.61 9.32 1.35
CA SER A 186 -5.64 9.53 0.32
C SER A 186 -5.93 8.23 -0.40
N LEU A 187 -7.12 7.67 -0.21
CA LEU A 187 -7.68 6.52 -0.92
C LEU A 187 -8.80 6.95 -1.87
N ARG A 188 -8.75 8.19 -2.36
CA ARG A 188 -9.82 8.72 -3.22
C ARG A 188 -9.92 7.90 -4.49
N GLN A 189 -11.14 7.52 -4.87
CA GLN A 189 -11.42 6.82 -6.14
C GLN A 189 -10.68 5.48 -6.30
N SER A 190 -10.02 4.96 -5.26
CA SER A 190 -9.32 3.69 -5.33
C SER A 190 -10.28 2.52 -5.26
N ASN A 191 -9.82 1.38 -5.77
CA ASN A 191 -10.54 0.12 -5.70
C ASN A 191 -10.02 -0.74 -4.55
N LEU A 192 -10.72 -0.79 -3.41
CA LEU A 192 -10.46 -1.71 -2.29
C LEU A 192 -11.46 -2.89 -2.26
N GLU A 193 -12.00 -3.29 -3.42
CA GLU A 193 -12.90 -4.45 -3.47
C GLU A 193 -12.25 -5.68 -2.80
N GLN A 194 -12.98 -6.33 -1.89
CA GLN A 194 -12.53 -7.51 -1.14
C GLN A 194 -11.23 -7.31 -0.31
N ALA A 195 -10.76 -6.08 -0.12
CA ALA A 195 -9.56 -5.83 0.68
C ALA A 195 -9.79 -6.14 2.17
N SER A 196 -8.74 -6.60 2.86
CA SER A 196 -8.75 -6.85 4.31
C SER A 196 -8.04 -5.73 5.05
N LEU A 197 -8.77 -4.94 5.83
CA LEU A 197 -8.26 -3.82 6.64
C LEU A 197 -8.33 -4.11 8.14
N GLN A 198 -8.19 -5.38 8.54
CA GLN A 198 -8.43 -5.79 9.91
C GLN A 198 -7.38 -5.18 10.86
N GLY A 199 -7.85 -4.34 11.77
CA GLY A 199 -7.00 -3.64 12.73
C GLY A 199 -6.14 -2.54 12.11
N ALA A 200 -6.40 -2.14 10.86
CA ALA A 200 -5.72 -1.01 10.25
C ALA A 200 -6.11 0.32 10.92
N ASN A 201 -5.16 1.25 11.00
CA ASN A 201 -5.42 2.61 11.48
C ASN A 201 -5.88 3.51 10.33
N LEU A 202 -7.18 3.79 10.23
CA LEU A 202 -7.75 4.64 9.16
C LEU A 202 -7.94 6.11 9.60
N ARG A 203 -7.28 6.55 10.68
CA ARG A 203 -7.48 7.90 11.22
C ARG A 203 -7.27 8.96 10.13
N SER A 204 -8.27 9.82 9.91
CA SER A 204 -8.19 10.92 8.94
C SER A 204 -7.97 10.48 7.49
N ALA A 205 -8.14 9.19 7.19
CA ALA A 205 -8.04 8.68 5.83
C ALA A 205 -9.20 9.20 4.96
N ASN A 206 -8.88 9.52 3.71
CA ASN A 206 -9.85 10.01 2.72
C ASN A 206 -10.21 8.90 1.73
N LEU A 207 -11.35 8.24 1.95
CA LEU A 207 -11.89 7.19 1.08
C LEU A 207 -13.01 7.72 0.17
N ARG A 208 -13.01 9.02 -0.14
CA ARG A 208 -14.07 9.60 -0.96
C ARG A 208 -14.13 8.93 -2.33
N SER A 209 -15.32 8.48 -2.71
CA SER A 209 -15.56 7.76 -3.96
C SER A 209 -14.78 6.45 -4.13
N ALA A 210 -14.19 5.92 -3.07
CA ALA A 210 -13.53 4.61 -3.11
C ALA A 210 -14.55 3.47 -3.25
N ILE A 211 -14.13 2.36 -3.83
CA ILE A 211 -14.89 1.12 -3.91
C ILE A 211 -14.41 0.21 -2.79
N LEU A 212 -15.27 -0.13 -1.84
CA LEU A 212 -15.01 -1.04 -0.71
C LEU A 212 -15.98 -2.23 -0.75
N ALA A 213 -16.45 -2.62 -1.93
CA ALA A 213 -17.40 -3.71 -2.06
C ALA A 213 -16.82 -5.00 -1.47
N GLY A 214 -17.52 -5.58 -0.49
CA GLY A 214 -17.06 -6.78 0.22
C GLY A 214 -15.82 -6.62 1.11
N ALA A 215 -15.26 -5.40 1.24
CA ALA A 215 -14.07 -5.17 2.08
C ALA A 215 -14.35 -5.49 3.57
N VAL A 216 -13.29 -5.90 4.28
CA VAL A 216 -13.37 -6.35 5.68
C VAL A 216 -12.54 -5.44 6.57
N LEU A 217 -13.18 -4.55 7.34
CA LEU A 217 -12.46 -3.62 8.23
C LEU A 217 -12.30 -4.17 9.66
N LYS A 218 -13.16 -5.10 10.04
CA LYS A 218 -13.05 -5.83 11.30
C LYS A 218 -13.82 -7.13 11.15
N ASP A 219 -13.11 -8.25 11.03
CA ASP A 219 -13.77 -9.54 11.21
C ASP A 219 -13.68 -9.95 12.68
N THR A 220 -14.84 -10.21 13.27
CA THR A 220 -15.02 -10.62 14.66
C THR A 220 -15.10 -12.13 14.72
N ASP A 221 -14.13 -12.85 14.16
CA ASP A 221 -14.10 -14.29 14.37
C ASP A 221 -13.81 -14.55 15.86
N ARG A 222 -14.76 -15.22 16.50
CA ARG A 222 -14.94 -15.32 17.94
C ARG A 222 -14.01 -16.36 18.57
N SER A 223 -12.71 -16.33 18.27
CA SER A 223 -11.74 -17.29 18.79
C SER A 223 -10.61 -16.71 19.64
N ASN A 224 -10.53 -15.39 19.85
CA ASN A 224 -9.56 -14.83 20.80
C ASN A 224 -10.04 -13.55 21.49
N SER A 225 -10.75 -13.72 22.60
CA SER A 225 -11.17 -12.68 23.54
C SER A 225 -10.01 -12.15 24.43
N SER A 226 -8.78 -12.09 23.92
CA SER A 226 -7.59 -11.70 24.69
C SER A 226 -6.68 -10.65 24.03
N LEU A 227 -7.01 -10.14 22.84
CA LEU A 227 -6.27 -9.04 22.22
C LEU A 227 -7.13 -7.78 22.11
N ALA A 228 -7.33 -7.12 23.25
CA ALA A 228 -7.48 -5.68 23.27
C ALA A 228 -6.16 -5.08 22.78
N THR A 229 -6.00 -4.93 21.46
CA THR A 229 -4.75 -4.39 20.92
C THR A 229 -5.03 -3.55 19.68
N ILE A 230 -4.59 -2.30 19.76
CA ILE A 230 -4.64 -1.21 18.77
C ILE A 230 -6.01 -0.49 18.63
N SER A 231 -7.16 -1.17 18.61
CA SER A 231 -8.45 -0.44 18.51
C SER A 231 -8.80 0.43 19.73
N GLN A 232 -8.14 0.22 20.87
CA GLN A 232 -8.31 1.02 22.10
C GLN A 232 -7.18 2.03 22.37
N LEU A 233 -5.98 1.78 21.83
CA LEU A 233 -4.80 2.59 22.15
C LEU A 233 -4.70 3.91 21.36
N SER A 234 -5.43 4.06 20.24
CA SER A 234 -5.42 5.31 19.44
C SER A 234 -6.75 6.06 19.38
N LEU A 235 -7.81 5.61 20.07
CA LEU A 235 -9.15 6.19 19.92
C LEU A 235 -9.82 6.65 21.22
N SER A 236 -9.20 6.46 22.38
CA SER A 236 -9.82 6.79 23.68
C SER A 236 -9.63 8.25 24.12
N ASN A 237 -8.72 9.04 23.51
CA ASN A 237 -8.27 10.31 24.10
C ASN A 237 -8.16 11.55 23.18
N MET A 238 -8.72 11.60 21.97
CA MET A 238 -8.52 12.79 21.10
C MET A 238 -9.83 13.26 20.45
N ARG A 239 -10.29 14.45 20.86
CA ARG A 239 -11.64 14.99 20.66
C ARG A 239 -11.87 15.83 19.40
N GLN A 240 -10.95 15.99 18.44
CA GLN A 240 -11.21 16.94 17.32
C GLN A 240 -10.90 16.52 15.86
N ASP A 241 -9.98 15.60 15.52
CA ASP A 241 -9.57 15.44 14.10
C ASP A 241 -9.73 14.03 13.47
N ASN A 242 -10.44 13.10 14.14
CA ASN A 242 -10.64 11.72 13.67
C ASN A 242 -11.76 11.58 12.63
N LYS A 243 -11.68 12.28 11.50
CA LYS A 243 -12.70 12.20 10.45
C LYS A 243 -12.25 11.29 9.31
N ILE A 244 -12.73 10.05 9.31
CA ILE A 244 -12.65 9.20 8.12
C ILE A 244 -13.68 9.70 7.11
N ASP A 245 -13.28 9.95 5.86
CA ASP A 245 -14.19 10.41 4.81
C ASP A 245 -14.57 9.28 3.85
N PHE A 246 -15.78 8.74 3.99
CA PHE A 246 -16.41 7.80 3.07
C PHE A 246 -17.38 8.47 2.09
N GLY A 247 -17.27 9.79 1.87
CA GLY A 247 -18.18 10.52 0.99
C GLY A 247 -18.31 9.87 -0.38
N SER A 248 -19.52 9.55 -0.81
CA SER A 248 -19.81 8.86 -2.08
C SER A 248 -19.11 7.50 -2.26
N ALA A 249 -18.55 6.90 -1.21
CA ALA A 249 -17.90 5.60 -1.29
C ALA A 249 -18.92 4.47 -1.49
N ASN A 250 -18.50 3.40 -2.16
CA ASN A 250 -19.30 2.20 -2.34
C ASN A 250 -18.87 1.12 -1.34
N LEU A 251 -19.58 0.99 -0.22
CA LEU A 251 -19.37 -0.02 0.81
C LEU A 251 -20.37 -1.18 0.71
N GLN A 252 -20.84 -1.50 -0.50
CA GLN A 252 -21.80 -2.60 -0.69
C GLN A 252 -21.26 -3.91 -0.09
N GLY A 253 -22.03 -4.52 0.82
CA GLY A 253 -21.66 -5.78 1.46
C GLY A 253 -20.40 -5.70 2.35
N ALA A 254 -19.87 -4.51 2.63
CA ALA A 254 -18.69 -4.36 3.48
C ALA A 254 -18.97 -4.86 4.90
N LYS A 255 -17.93 -5.45 5.52
CA LYS A 255 -17.96 -5.99 6.88
C LYS A 255 -17.31 -5.00 7.85
N LEU A 256 -18.13 -4.28 8.59
CA LEU A 256 -17.74 -3.18 9.48
C LEU A 256 -17.95 -3.50 10.97
N GLN A 257 -18.22 -4.75 11.34
CA GLN A 257 -18.75 -5.11 12.65
C GLN A 257 -17.88 -4.60 13.81
N GLY A 258 -18.47 -3.80 14.69
CA GLY A 258 -17.83 -3.28 15.89
C GLY A 258 -16.72 -2.26 15.62
N VAL A 259 -16.55 -1.76 14.39
CA VAL A 259 -15.57 -0.71 14.09
C VAL A 259 -15.98 0.59 14.78
N ASN A 260 -14.99 1.39 15.20
CA ASN A 260 -15.22 2.74 15.69
C ASN A 260 -15.14 3.73 14.51
N LEU A 261 -16.28 4.27 14.11
CA LEU A 261 -16.46 5.22 13.01
C LEU A 261 -17.07 6.53 13.53
N GLN A 262 -16.72 6.91 14.77
CA GLN A 262 -17.14 8.17 15.36
C GLN A 262 -16.70 9.35 14.47
N ASN A 263 -17.58 10.34 14.30
CA ASN A 263 -17.36 11.52 13.45
C ASN A 263 -17.13 11.24 11.94
N ALA A 264 -17.24 9.99 11.49
CA ALA A 264 -17.01 9.65 10.10
C ALA A 264 -18.05 10.29 9.17
N ASN A 265 -17.61 10.65 7.97
CA ASN A 265 -18.49 11.18 6.92
C ASN A 265 -18.93 10.07 5.99
N PHE A 266 -20.23 9.81 5.91
CA PHE A 266 -20.83 8.86 4.98
C PHE A 266 -21.67 9.54 3.92
N ARG A 267 -21.56 10.86 3.73
CA ARG A 267 -22.46 11.59 2.83
C ARG A 267 -22.49 10.97 1.42
N PHE A 268 -23.67 10.65 0.91
CA PHE A 268 -23.88 9.96 -0.38
C PHE A 268 -23.29 8.54 -0.49
N ALA A 269 -22.86 7.93 0.62
CA ALA A 269 -22.28 6.59 0.59
C ALA A 269 -23.33 5.51 0.32
N LEU A 270 -22.89 4.44 -0.35
CA LEU A 270 -23.68 3.24 -0.61
C LEU A 270 -23.29 2.16 0.39
N LEU A 271 -24.20 1.77 1.28
CA LEU A 271 -24.00 0.72 2.29
C LEU A 271 -24.98 -0.43 2.10
N PHE A 272 -25.41 -0.68 0.86
CA PHE A 272 -26.33 -1.76 0.54
C PHE A 272 -25.83 -3.10 1.09
N LYS A 273 -26.64 -3.78 1.91
CA LYS A 273 -26.31 -5.07 2.55
C LYS A 273 -25.01 -5.08 3.38
N ALA A 274 -24.48 -3.92 3.77
CA ALA A 274 -23.31 -3.85 4.63
C ALA A 274 -23.64 -4.34 6.06
N THR A 275 -22.65 -4.88 6.76
CA THR A 275 -22.82 -5.32 8.15
C THR A 275 -22.17 -4.31 9.08
N LEU A 276 -23.00 -3.56 9.79
CA LEU A 276 -22.64 -2.50 10.75
C LEU A 276 -23.00 -2.87 12.20
N GLU A 277 -23.07 -4.16 12.52
CA GLU A 277 -23.41 -4.61 13.86
C GLU A 277 -22.44 -4.02 14.89
N LYS A 278 -22.98 -3.41 15.95
CA LYS A 278 -22.21 -2.80 17.05
C LYS A 278 -21.20 -1.73 16.62
N VAL A 279 -21.33 -1.16 15.42
CA VAL A 279 -20.47 -0.06 14.96
C VAL A 279 -20.74 1.17 15.83
N ASN A 280 -19.68 1.87 16.21
CA ASN A 280 -19.81 3.18 16.80
C ASN A 280 -19.90 4.24 15.70
N LEU A 281 -21.09 4.79 15.46
CA LEU A 281 -21.35 5.88 14.51
C LEU A 281 -21.65 7.20 15.25
N GLU A 282 -21.27 7.33 16.53
CA GLU A 282 -21.52 8.55 17.29
C GLU A 282 -21.02 9.79 16.54
N SER A 283 -21.85 10.82 16.45
CA SER A 283 -21.55 12.07 15.73
C SER A 283 -21.18 11.91 14.25
N ALA A 284 -21.43 10.75 13.64
CA ALA A 284 -21.21 10.54 12.21
C ALA A 284 -22.22 11.31 11.35
N SER A 285 -21.83 11.66 10.13
CA SER A 285 -22.69 12.32 9.15
C SER A 285 -23.23 11.31 8.14
N LEU A 286 -24.47 10.88 8.32
CA LEU A 286 -25.21 10.04 7.38
C LEU A 286 -26.26 10.88 6.65
N VAL A 287 -25.79 11.60 5.62
CA VAL A 287 -26.65 12.40 4.75
C VAL A 287 -26.74 11.77 3.36
N ASP A 288 -27.96 11.52 2.87
CA ASP A 288 -28.24 10.90 1.56
C ASP A 288 -27.60 9.51 1.41
N VAL A 289 -27.64 8.72 2.50
CA VAL A 289 -26.99 7.40 2.59
C VAL A 289 -27.94 6.28 2.19
N TYR A 290 -27.44 5.32 1.40
CA TYR A 290 -28.21 4.15 0.98
C TYR A 290 -27.91 2.93 1.85
N LEU A 291 -28.76 2.65 2.84
CA LEU A 291 -28.58 1.56 3.80
C LEU A 291 -29.44 0.32 3.51
N ARG A 292 -30.11 0.25 2.36
CA ARG A 292 -31.06 -0.82 2.06
C ARG A 292 -30.49 -2.23 2.36
N GLY A 293 -31.17 -2.99 3.22
CA GLY A 293 -30.76 -4.34 3.61
C GLY A 293 -29.51 -4.43 4.50
N ALA A 294 -28.97 -3.31 4.97
CA ALA A 294 -27.84 -3.29 5.89
C ALA A 294 -28.25 -3.76 7.30
N ASN A 295 -27.26 -4.13 8.11
CA ASN A 295 -27.49 -4.56 9.49
C ASN A 295 -26.80 -3.64 10.49
N LEU A 296 -27.55 -2.77 11.18
CA LEU A 296 -27.06 -1.88 12.24
C LEU A 296 -27.35 -2.39 13.66
N ARG A 297 -27.65 -3.68 13.86
CA ARG A 297 -27.99 -4.19 15.20
C ARG A 297 -26.94 -3.81 16.25
N GLY A 298 -27.37 -3.13 17.31
CA GLY A 298 -26.50 -2.64 18.38
C GLY A 298 -25.57 -1.49 18.00
N ALA A 299 -25.69 -0.87 16.83
CA ALA A 299 -24.89 0.28 16.44
C ALA A 299 -25.23 1.52 17.30
N ASN A 300 -24.23 2.33 17.60
CA ASN A 300 -24.40 3.59 18.33
C ASN A 300 -24.56 4.75 17.33
N LEU A 301 -25.75 5.34 17.25
CA LEU A 301 -26.07 6.49 16.39
C LEU A 301 -26.22 7.81 17.18
N LYS A 302 -25.70 7.87 18.42
CA LYS A 302 -25.87 9.05 19.28
C LYS A 302 -25.25 10.29 18.62
N GLY A 303 -26.03 11.37 18.51
CA GLY A 303 -25.55 12.63 17.95
C GLY A 303 -25.20 12.59 16.46
N SER A 304 -25.45 11.48 15.76
CA SER A 304 -25.24 11.38 14.32
C SER A 304 -26.25 12.24 13.56
N ILE A 305 -25.81 12.84 12.45
CA ILE A 305 -26.69 13.57 11.53
C ILE A 305 -27.32 12.54 10.60
N LEU A 306 -28.65 12.42 10.63
CA LEU A 306 -29.42 11.50 9.79
C LEU A 306 -30.37 12.33 8.91
N SER A 307 -30.09 12.42 7.60
CA SER A 307 -30.95 13.15 6.65
C SER A 307 -30.95 12.44 5.30
N GLY A 308 -32.11 12.27 4.66
CA GLY A 308 -32.18 11.62 3.33
C GLY A 308 -31.72 10.15 3.31
N VAL A 309 -31.66 9.49 4.47
CA VAL A 309 -31.17 8.11 4.56
C VAL A 309 -32.24 7.13 4.08
N ASN A 310 -31.86 6.23 3.18
CA ASN A 310 -32.71 5.13 2.73
C ASN A 310 -32.55 3.92 3.63
N TRP A 311 -33.49 3.76 4.56
CA TRP A 311 -33.51 2.68 5.55
C TRP A 311 -34.19 1.39 5.09
N LYS A 312 -34.70 1.29 3.85
CA LYS A 312 -35.58 0.17 3.46
C LYS A 312 -34.98 -1.21 3.74
N GLY A 313 -35.66 -2.04 4.53
CA GLY A 313 -35.19 -3.38 4.88
C GLY A 313 -33.93 -3.42 5.75
N THR A 314 -33.53 -2.30 6.34
CA THR A 314 -32.37 -2.21 7.23
C THR A 314 -32.72 -2.76 8.60
N VAL A 315 -31.84 -3.56 9.20
CA VAL A 315 -31.95 -3.94 10.62
C VAL A 315 -31.46 -2.78 11.46
N MET A 316 -32.34 -2.21 12.29
CA MET A 316 -32.08 -1.06 13.15
C MET A 316 -31.30 -1.45 14.41
N PRO A 317 -30.74 -0.48 15.16
CA PRO A 317 -29.98 -0.76 16.38
C PRO A 317 -30.69 -1.63 17.43
N ASP A 318 -32.01 -1.50 17.55
CA ASP A 318 -32.85 -2.30 18.45
C ASP A 318 -33.15 -3.72 17.93
N GLY A 319 -32.71 -4.04 16.71
CA GLY A 319 -32.92 -5.32 16.05
C GLY A 319 -34.19 -5.43 15.21
N THR A 320 -35.04 -4.39 15.17
CA THR A 320 -36.20 -4.32 14.28
C THR A 320 -35.77 -4.10 12.82
N THR A 321 -36.64 -4.43 11.87
CA THR A 321 -36.38 -4.17 10.44
C THR A 321 -37.23 -3.00 9.97
N HIS A 322 -36.61 -1.98 9.39
CA HIS A 322 -37.32 -0.85 8.80
C HIS A 322 -38.06 -1.30 7.51
N PRO A 323 -39.34 -0.93 7.32
CA PRO A 323 -40.11 -1.31 6.12
C PRO A 323 -39.51 -0.80 4.81
#